data_AF-A0A212ER95-F1
#
_entry.id   AF-A0A212ER95-F1
#
_cell.length_a   1.000
_cell.length_b   1.000
_cell.length_c   1.000
_cell.angle_alpha   90.00
_cell.angle_beta   90.00
_cell.angle_gamma   90.00
#
_symmetry.space_group_name_H-M   'P 1'
#
loop_
_entity.id
_entity.type
_entity.pdbx_description
1 polymer ?
#
loop_
_entity_poly.entity_id
_entity_poly.type
_entity_poly.pdbx_seq_one_letter_code
_entity_poly.pdbx_strand_id
1 'polypeptide(L)'
;MDPLFNPVIRNDSEVIKEPIVKEMKKKLMDLDLRRSYFELEEVLDIKNLEKCKVEGQCRFDVTENEISYKLGETPLVIGPLSFAHMIVDSFLMSYYDGHAMENVAWGRIKNEEQWIILTQLMRESQNVIYNSTLLGRQLAKPLLEYLTSAFEEENPPKLTLLDGHDANLYSVLAALGVKEFWLPEQYESIPIAGKLVFQKLYDRIEKRYLLKLDFVYLTVDQIRSGSKISTKNPPRQFWRHTVMAPLPPGSGVGLALAWLGLWHGVTVGHPVTIAPAMVISFPEDQ
;
A
#
# COMPACT_ATOMS: atom_id res chain seq x y z
N MET A 1 8.79 2.08 17.21
CA MET A 1 9.11 1.87 15.78
C MET A 1 10.33 2.71 15.45
N ASP A 2 11.17 2.28 14.50
CA ASP A 2 12.34 3.04 14.05
C ASP A 2 11.91 4.36 13.37
N PRO A 3 12.52 5.53 13.65
CA PRO A 3 12.15 6.81 13.03
C PRO A 3 12.17 6.84 11.49
N LEU A 4 13.00 6.01 10.84
CA LEU A 4 13.06 5.84 9.38
C LEU A 4 11.75 5.23 8.84
N PHE A 5 11.22 4.25 9.57
CA PHE A 5 10.06 3.46 9.18
C PHE A 5 8.75 3.91 9.85
N ASN A 6 8.77 4.87 10.78
CA ASN A 6 7.59 5.30 11.53
C ASN A 6 6.69 6.27 10.71
N PRO A 7 5.47 5.89 10.27
CA PRO A 7 4.66 6.69 9.35
C PRO A 7 3.75 7.67 10.12
N VAL A 8 4.36 8.63 10.83
CA VAL A 8 3.65 9.57 11.72
C VAL A 8 3.47 10.98 11.13
N ILE A 9 2.46 11.69 11.62
CA ILE A 9 2.30 13.13 11.41
C ILE A 9 3.52 13.87 11.99
N ARG A 10 4.10 14.75 11.17
CA ARG A 10 5.29 15.58 11.48
C ARG A 10 5.02 17.08 11.35
N ASN A 11 3.83 17.48 10.89
CA ASN A 11 3.36 18.85 10.83
C ASN A 11 1.83 18.89 10.94
N ASP A 12 1.31 19.54 11.98
CA ASP A 12 -0.11 19.71 12.28
C ASP A 12 -0.59 21.17 12.21
N SER A 13 0.23 22.08 11.67
CA SER A 13 -0.22 23.43 11.34
C SER A 13 -1.40 23.38 10.36
N GLU A 14 -2.43 24.20 10.61
CA GLU A 14 -3.70 24.09 9.87
C GLU A 14 -3.54 24.28 8.36
N VAL A 15 -2.56 25.06 7.90
CA VAL A 15 -2.21 25.23 6.47
C VAL A 15 -1.86 23.90 5.78
N ILE A 16 -1.31 22.92 6.51
CA ILE A 16 -1.00 21.58 6.02
C ILE A 16 -2.12 20.58 6.37
N LYS A 17 -2.68 20.69 7.57
CA LYS A 17 -3.68 19.77 8.13
C LYS A 17 -5.06 19.93 7.50
N GLU A 18 -5.57 21.14 7.30
CA GLU A 18 -6.88 21.40 6.67
C GLU A 18 -7.03 20.74 5.28
N PRO A 19 -6.12 20.93 4.30
CA PRO A 19 -6.28 20.32 2.98
C PRO A 19 -6.20 18.79 3.02
N ILE A 20 -5.34 18.22 3.87
CA ILE A 20 -5.25 16.76 4.07
C ILE A 20 -6.56 16.23 4.64
N VAL A 21 -7.02 16.75 5.78
CA VAL A 21 -8.24 16.27 6.46
C VAL A 21 -9.47 16.49 5.56
N LYS A 22 -9.48 17.53 4.72
CA LYS A 22 -10.52 17.75 3.71
C LYS A 22 -10.49 16.71 2.59
N GLU A 23 -9.32 16.30 2.09
CA GLU A 23 -9.18 15.22 1.10
C GLU A 23 -9.62 13.87 1.70
N MET A 24 -9.19 13.55 2.93
CA MET A 24 -9.60 12.35 3.66
C MET A 24 -11.12 12.31 3.92
N LYS A 25 -11.70 13.42 4.41
CA LYS A 25 -13.16 13.53 4.63
C LYS A 25 -13.94 13.38 3.33
N LYS A 26 -13.47 13.99 2.22
CA LYS A 26 -14.12 13.81 0.93
C LYS A 26 -14.06 12.35 0.48
N LYS A 27 -12.89 11.69 0.56
CA LYS A 27 -12.76 10.28 0.19
C LYS A 27 -13.70 9.39 1.01
N LEU A 28 -13.86 9.62 2.32
CA LEU A 28 -14.86 8.94 3.16
C LEU A 28 -16.30 9.15 2.67
N MET A 29 -16.69 10.37 2.32
CA MET A 29 -18.03 10.68 1.80
C MET A 29 -18.30 10.08 0.41
N ASP A 30 -17.26 9.92 -0.40
CA ASP A 30 -17.32 9.35 -1.75
C ASP A 30 -17.35 7.79 -1.74
N LEU A 31 -17.33 7.10 -0.58
CA LEU A 31 -17.34 5.63 -0.48
C LEU A 31 -18.75 5.03 -0.52
N ASP A 32 -18.96 4.00 -1.36
CA ASP A 32 -20.05 3.04 -1.20
C ASP A 32 -19.52 1.67 -0.76
N LEU A 33 -19.74 1.36 0.52
CA LEU A 33 -19.32 0.11 1.17
C LEU A 33 -20.52 -0.73 1.64
N ARG A 34 -21.76 -0.38 1.26
CA ARG A 34 -22.98 -1.01 1.78
C ARG A 34 -23.02 -2.52 1.53
N ARG A 35 -22.56 -2.96 0.34
CA ARG A 35 -22.43 -4.39 0.00
C ARG A 35 -21.41 -5.10 0.90
N SER A 36 -20.26 -4.48 1.12
CA SER A 36 -19.16 -5.07 1.90
C SER A 36 -19.46 -5.14 3.39
N TYR A 37 -20.08 -4.11 3.97
CA TYR A 37 -20.57 -4.17 5.34
C TYR A 37 -21.63 -5.26 5.50
N PHE A 38 -22.61 -5.36 4.59
CA PHE A 38 -23.63 -6.43 4.64
C PHE A 38 -23.01 -7.85 4.56
N GLU A 39 -22.04 -8.06 3.67
CA GLU A 39 -21.33 -9.33 3.57
C GLU A 39 -20.58 -9.66 4.88
N LEU A 40 -19.92 -8.66 5.49
CA LEU A 40 -19.25 -8.81 6.77
C LEU A 40 -20.23 -9.06 7.93
N GLU A 41 -21.41 -8.43 7.92
CA GLU A 41 -22.47 -8.59 8.91
C GLU A 41 -23.02 -10.05 8.93
N GLU A 42 -23.19 -10.67 7.76
CA GLU A 42 -23.61 -12.08 7.66
C GLU A 42 -22.47 -13.07 7.98
N VAL A 43 -21.22 -12.75 7.60
CA VAL A 43 -20.04 -13.53 7.98
C VAL A 43 -19.80 -13.52 9.50
N LEU A 44 -20.04 -12.39 10.17
CA LEU A 44 -19.90 -12.27 11.63
C LEU A 44 -21.09 -12.82 12.43
N ASP A 45 -22.22 -13.12 11.77
CA ASP A 45 -23.50 -13.37 12.43
C ASP A 45 -23.88 -12.21 13.38
N ILE A 46 -23.76 -10.96 12.91
CA ILE A 46 -23.83 -9.76 13.78
C ILE A 46 -25.10 -9.71 14.63
N LYS A 47 -26.21 -10.23 14.07
CA LYS A 47 -27.55 -10.39 14.70
C LYS A 47 -27.50 -11.25 15.97
N ASN A 48 -26.53 -12.16 16.07
CA ASN A 48 -26.34 -13.05 17.20
C ASN A 48 -25.31 -12.59 18.23
N LEU A 49 -24.49 -11.57 17.92
CA LEU A 49 -23.51 -11.02 18.86
C LEU A 49 -24.21 -10.30 20.03
N GLU A 50 -23.57 -10.33 21.20
CA GLU A 50 -24.05 -9.64 22.41
C GLU A 50 -24.26 -8.14 22.15
N LYS A 51 -23.38 -7.50 21.37
CA LYS A 51 -23.49 -6.09 21.01
C LYS A 51 -24.79 -5.74 20.26
N CYS A 52 -25.26 -6.62 19.38
CA CYS A 52 -26.58 -6.46 18.76
C CYS A 52 -27.71 -6.71 19.76
N LYS A 53 -27.61 -7.79 20.56
CA LYS A 53 -28.67 -8.24 21.48
C LYS A 53 -28.87 -7.32 22.69
N VAL A 54 -27.85 -6.58 23.11
CA VAL A 54 -27.87 -5.72 24.31
C VAL A 54 -27.82 -4.24 23.97
N GLU A 55 -26.92 -3.81 23.06
CA GLU A 55 -26.76 -2.39 22.70
C GLU A 55 -27.58 -1.98 21.46
N GLY A 56 -28.17 -2.95 20.74
CA GLY A 56 -28.89 -2.69 19.49
C GLY A 56 -27.99 -2.41 18.28
N GLN A 57 -26.66 -2.39 18.43
CA GLN A 57 -25.73 -2.17 17.32
C GLN A 57 -25.58 -3.45 16.49
N CYS A 58 -26.57 -3.70 15.64
CA CYS A 58 -26.68 -4.86 14.76
C CYS A 58 -26.13 -4.63 13.33
N ARG A 59 -25.46 -3.49 13.08
CA ARG A 59 -24.90 -3.08 11.79
C ARG A 59 -23.61 -2.28 11.98
N PHE A 60 -22.79 -2.17 10.96
CA PHE A 60 -21.59 -1.32 10.95
C PHE A 60 -21.92 0.15 10.63
N ASP A 61 -22.74 0.42 9.62
CA ASP A 61 -22.98 1.76 9.05
C ASP A 61 -23.87 2.71 9.90
N VAL A 62 -24.13 2.37 11.17
CA VAL A 62 -24.95 3.18 12.11
C VAL A 62 -24.16 4.24 12.88
N THR A 63 -22.83 4.26 12.78
CA THR A 63 -21.98 5.32 13.37
C THR A 63 -21.04 5.89 12.32
N GLU A 64 -20.80 7.20 12.35
CA GLU A 64 -19.88 7.86 11.41
C GLU A 64 -18.42 7.42 11.60
N ASN A 65 -17.57 7.71 10.61
CA ASN A 65 -16.13 7.50 10.69
C ASN A 65 -15.42 8.83 10.91
N GLU A 66 -14.64 8.92 11.97
CA GLU A 66 -13.80 10.08 12.31
C GLU A 66 -12.37 9.92 11.78
N ILE A 67 -11.64 11.04 11.69
CA ILE A 67 -10.24 11.07 11.28
C ILE A 67 -9.38 11.55 12.45
N SER A 68 -8.49 10.69 12.92
CA SER A 68 -7.41 11.08 13.83
C SER A 68 -6.25 11.64 13.01
N TYR A 69 -5.96 12.92 13.21
CA TYR A 69 -4.77 13.60 12.70
C TYR A 69 -4.16 14.38 13.87
N LYS A 70 -3.03 13.89 14.42
CA LYS A 70 -2.34 14.48 15.57
C LYS A 70 -0.83 14.31 15.42
N LEU A 71 -0.06 15.32 15.83
CA LEU A 71 1.40 15.30 15.76
C LEU A 71 2.01 14.11 16.51
N GLY A 72 2.92 13.39 15.87
CA GLY A 72 3.61 12.23 16.45
C GLY A 72 2.82 10.90 16.43
N GLU A 73 1.52 10.92 16.12
CA GLU A 73 0.72 9.71 15.87
C GLU A 73 0.67 9.37 14.37
N THR A 74 0.42 8.10 14.05
CA THR A 74 0.01 7.67 12.69
C THR A 74 -1.41 8.18 12.43
N PRO A 75 -1.74 8.75 11.26
CA PRO A 75 -3.10 9.13 10.93
C PRO A 75 -3.99 7.88 10.82
N LEU A 76 -5.22 7.96 11.34
CA LEU A 76 -6.15 6.83 11.40
C LEU A 76 -7.57 7.25 11.03
N VAL A 77 -8.33 6.30 10.46
CA VAL A 77 -9.79 6.32 10.52
C VAL A 77 -10.22 5.66 11.82
N ILE A 78 -11.13 6.29 12.55
CA ILE A 78 -11.75 5.76 13.77
C ILE A 78 -13.23 5.51 13.47
N GLY A 79 -13.74 4.32 13.80
CA GLY A 79 -15.14 3.95 13.54
C GLY A 79 -15.28 2.65 12.73
N PRO A 80 -16.48 2.38 12.18
CA PRO A 80 -16.82 1.11 11.57
C PRO A 80 -15.89 0.63 10.46
N LEU A 81 -15.32 1.54 9.66
CA LEU A 81 -14.43 1.19 8.55
C LEU A 81 -13.12 0.56 9.07
N SER A 82 -12.61 1.08 10.19
CA SER A 82 -11.40 0.58 10.84
C SER A 82 -11.63 -0.78 11.49
N PHE A 83 -12.74 -0.95 12.22
CA PHE A 83 -13.12 -2.27 12.75
C PHE A 83 -13.35 -3.30 11.65
N ALA A 84 -14.02 -2.91 10.56
CA ALA A 84 -14.25 -3.78 9.41
C ALA A 84 -12.96 -4.16 8.68
N HIS A 85 -12.03 -3.22 8.50
CA HIS A 85 -10.68 -3.49 8.02
C HIS A 85 -9.99 -4.54 8.90
N MET A 86 -9.90 -4.32 10.23
CA MET A 86 -9.20 -5.23 11.15
C MET A 86 -9.78 -6.66 11.17
N ILE A 87 -11.10 -6.79 11.02
CA ILE A 87 -11.76 -8.10 11.02
C ILE A 87 -11.50 -8.84 9.70
N VAL A 88 -11.63 -8.17 8.56
CA VAL A 88 -11.36 -8.79 7.25
C VAL A 88 -9.86 -9.08 7.07
N ASP A 89 -9.00 -8.23 7.62
CA ASP A 89 -7.55 -8.48 7.69
C ASP A 89 -7.24 -9.77 8.45
N SER A 90 -7.78 -9.93 9.66
CA SER A 90 -7.64 -11.18 10.45
C SER A 90 -8.13 -12.43 9.70
N PHE A 91 -9.23 -12.33 8.94
CA PHE A 91 -9.70 -13.41 8.06
C PHE A 91 -8.71 -13.69 6.93
N LEU A 92 -8.17 -12.65 6.28
CA LEU A 92 -7.23 -12.78 5.16
C LEU A 92 -5.86 -13.31 5.62
N MET A 93 -5.33 -12.84 6.75
CA MET A 93 -4.14 -13.39 7.41
C MET A 93 -4.32 -14.90 7.70
N SER A 94 -5.48 -15.29 8.25
CA SER A 94 -5.82 -16.70 8.47
C SER A 94 -5.88 -17.50 7.17
N TYR A 95 -6.37 -16.91 6.08
CA TYR A 95 -6.38 -17.54 4.76
C TYR A 95 -4.96 -17.72 4.19
N TYR A 96 -4.07 -16.75 4.42
CA TYR A 96 -2.68 -16.82 3.98
C TYR A 96 -1.82 -17.79 4.78
N ASP A 97 -2.05 -17.94 6.09
CA ASP A 97 -1.37 -18.92 6.96
C ASP A 97 -1.81 -20.39 6.70
N GLY A 98 -2.45 -20.65 5.55
CA GLY A 98 -2.80 -22.00 5.11
C GLY A 98 -3.91 -22.68 5.93
N HIS A 99 -4.60 -21.97 6.85
CA HIS A 99 -5.67 -22.57 7.66
C HIS A 99 -6.70 -23.28 6.80
N ALA A 100 -7.20 -24.43 7.29
CA ALA A 100 -8.34 -25.13 6.70
C ALA A 100 -9.55 -24.17 6.62
N MET A 101 -10.34 -24.25 5.53
CA MET A 101 -11.31 -23.21 5.20
C MET A 101 -12.39 -23.05 6.28
N GLU A 102 -12.78 -24.13 6.95
CA GLU A 102 -13.68 -24.16 8.10
C GLU A 102 -13.20 -23.30 9.29
N ASN A 103 -11.90 -23.01 9.40
CA ASN A 103 -11.33 -22.13 10.42
C ASN A 103 -11.14 -20.68 9.92
N VAL A 104 -11.10 -20.45 8.60
CA VAL A 104 -11.04 -19.11 8.00
C VAL A 104 -12.42 -18.48 8.03
N ALA A 105 -12.63 -17.46 8.87
CA ALA A 105 -13.94 -16.83 9.08
C ALA A 105 -15.06 -17.86 9.37
N TRP A 106 -14.73 -18.90 10.16
CA TRP A 106 -15.61 -20.06 10.46
C TRP A 106 -16.17 -20.75 9.20
N GLY A 107 -15.43 -20.72 8.09
CA GLY A 107 -15.83 -21.23 6.79
C GLY A 107 -17.01 -20.51 6.16
N ARG A 108 -17.37 -19.30 6.59
CA ARG A 108 -18.50 -18.53 6.02
C ARG A 108 -18.15 -17.85 4.69
N ILE A 109 -16.87 -17.55 4.46
CA ILE A 109 -16.36 -17.13 3.15
C ILE A 109 -16.15 -18.37 2.28
N LYS A 110 -16.81 -18.41 1.12
CA LYS A 110 -16.88 -19.60 0.23
C LYS A 110 -16.19 -19.42 -1.12
N ASN A 111 -16.03 -18.20 -1.62
CA ASN A 111 -15.55 -17.94 -2.98
C ASN A 111 -14.77 -16.61 -3.10
N GLU A 112 -14.17 -16.40 -4.28
CA GLU A 112 -13.40 -15.20 -4.64
C GLU A 112 -14.24 -13.91 -4.65
N GLU A 113 -15.52 -13.96 -5.05
CA GLU A 113 -16.37 -12.76 -5.08
C GLU A 113 -16.55 -12.19 -3.67
N GLN A 114 -16.82 -13.05 -2.68
CA GLN A 114 -16.89 -12.66 -1.27
C GLN A 114 -15.58 -12.05 -0.77
N TRP A 115 -14.42 -12.62 -1.15
CA TRP A 115 -13.12 -12.02 -0.83
C TRP A 115 -12.97 -10.63 -1.44
N ILE A 116 -13.28 -10.44 -2.73
CA ILE A 116 -13.20 -9.13 -3.40
C ILE A 116 -14.09 -8.08 -2.74
N ILE A 117 -15.32 -8.47 -2.36
CA ILE A 117 -16.30 -7.64 -1.65
C ILE A 117 -15.80 -7.24 -0.27
N LEU A 118 -15.37 -8.21 0.55
CA LEU A 118 -14.94 -7.97 1.92
C LEU A 118 -13.66 -7.13 1.97
N THR A 119 -12.67 -7.47 1.15
CA THR A 119 -11.36 -6.77 1.11
C THR A 119 -11.46 -5.34 0.56
N GLN A 120 -12.60 -4.93 0.00
CA GLN A 120 -12.90 -3.52 -0.29
C GLN A 120 -12.87 -2.67 1.00
N LEU A 121 -13.33 -3.22 2.14
CA LEU A 121 -13.26 -2.54 3.44
C LEU A 121 -11.80 -2.30 3.85
N MET A 122 -10.93 -3.30 3.66
CA MET A 122 -9.51 -3.15 3.95
C MET A 122 -8.86 -2.08 3.08
N ARG A 123 -9.02 -2.21 1.75
CA ARG A 123 -8.44 -1.30 0.75
C ARG A 123 -8.91 0.13 0.99
N GLU A 124 -10.22 0.35 1.12
CA GLU A 124 -10.76 1.71 1.24
C GLU A 124 -10.44 2.37 2.59
N SER A 125 -10.30 1.61 3.68
CA SER A 125 -9.77 2.12 4.94
C SER A 125 -8.35 2.68 4.80
N GLN A 126 -7.47 1.98 4.08
CA GLN A 126 -6.12 2.47 3.78
C GLN A 126 -6.14 3.61 2.76
N ASN A 127 -6.98 3.53 1.74
CA ASN A 127 -7.09 4.54 0.67
C ASN A 127 -7.55 5.90 1.19
N VAL A 128 -8.45 5.94 2.18
CA VAL A 128 -8.82 7.18 2.90
C VAL A 128 -7.59 7.87 3.50
N ILE A 129 -6.63 7.12 4.03
CA ILE A 129 -5.42 7.64 4.66
C ILE A 129 -4.38 8.00 3.59
N TYR A 130 -4.11 7.09 2.65
CA TYR A 130 -2.95 7.17 1.76
C TYR A 130 -3.24 7.71 0.35
N ASN A 131 -4.48 8.10 0.02
CA ASN A 131 -4.76 8.81 -1.24
C ASN A 131 -4.07 10.19 -1.30
N SER A 132 -3.90 10.89 -0.17
CA SER A 132 -3.38 12.28 -0.19
C SER A 132 -1.86 12.35 -0.39
N THR A 133 -1.42 12.95 -1.50
CA THR A 133 0.01 13.15 -1.80
C THR A 133 0.70 14.09 -0.81
N LEU A 134 -0.03 15.06 -0.24
CA LEU A 134 0.52 15.97 0.78
C LEU A 134 0.75 15.22 2.10
N LEU A 135 -0.14 14.29 2.47
CA LEU A 135 0.05 13.41 3.62
C LEU A 135 1.17 12.40 3.36
N GLY A 136 1.17 11.71 2.22
CA GLY A 136 2.20 10.75 1.85
C GLY A 136 3.62 11.32 1.96
N ARG A 137 3.86 12.52 1.39
CA ARG A 137 5.15 13.25 1.51
C ARG A 137 5.56 13.53 2.95
N GLN A 138 4.60 13.69 3.86
CA GLN A 138 4.84 13.95 5.27
C GLN A 138 5.14 12.67 6.06
N LEU A 139 4.38 11.61 5.82
CA LEU A 139 4.53 10.31 6.49
C LEU A 139 5.81 9.59 6.07
N ALA A 140 6.11 9.60 4.76
CA ALA A 140 7.29 8.97 4.18
C ALA A 140 8.57 9.81 4.28
N LYS A 141 8.53 11.02 4.88
CA LYS A 141 9.63 11.99 4.76
C LYS A 141 11.04 11.39 5.03
N PRO A 142 11.32 10.72 6.16
CA PRO A 142 12.66 10.19 6.42
C PRO A 142 13.07 9.07 5.45
N LEU A 143 12.11 8.27 4.99
CA LEU A 143 12.35 7.21 4.01
C LEU A 143 12.66 7.80 2.63
N LEU A 144 11.97 8.87 2.21
CA LEU A 144 12.28 9.61 0.99
C LEU A 144 13.65 10.31 1.07
N GLU A 145 14.00 10.86 2.22
CA GLU A 145 15.33 11.44 2.48
C GLU A 145 16.42 10.37 2.39
N TYR A 146 16.24 9.21 3.04
CA TYR A 146 17.16 8.07 2.96
C TYR A 146 17.33 7.56 1.52
N LEU A 147 16.23 7.33 0.78
CA LEU A 147 16.26 6.89 -0.62
C LEU A 147 17.03 7.89 -1.49
N THR A 148 16.80 9.19 -1.28
CA THR A 148 17.45 10.27 -2.01
C THR A 148 18.97 10.22 -1.81
N SER A 149 19.43 10.15 -0.55
CA SER A 149 20.86 10.01 -0.23
C SER A 149 21.47 8.70 -0.78
N ALA A 150 20.77 7.58 -0.69
CA ALA A 150 21.25 6.29 -1.20
C ALA A 150 21.39 6.24 -2.74
N PHE A 151 20.70 7.12 -3.48
CA PHE A 151 20.89 7.28 -4.92
C PHE A 151 21.94 8.33 -5.31
N GLU A 152 22.25 9.25 -4.40
CA GLU A 152 23.25 10.33 -4.53
C GLU A 152 24.66 9.90 -4.09
N GLU A 153 24.76 8.87 -3.25
CA GLU A 153 26.02 8.25 -2.86
C GLU A 153 26.86 7.82 -4.09
N GLU A 154 28.17 8.09 -4.02
CA GLU A 154 29.11 7.88 -5.13
C GLU A 154 29.45 6.38 -5.34
N ASN A 155 29.55 5.63 -4.24
CA ASN A 155 29.91 4.21 -4.23
C ASN A 155 28.88 3.37 -3.42
N PRO A 156 27.59 3.38 -3.81
CA PRO A 156 26.52 2.78 -3.01
C PRO A 156 26.56 1.26 -3.04
N PRO A 157 25.99 0.58 -2.02
CA PRO A 157 25.78 -0.87 -2.06
C PRO A 157 24.98 -1.28 -3.30
N LYS A 158 25.48 -2.25 -4.09
CA LYS A 158 24.79 -2.77 -5.30
C LYS A 158 23.34 -3.19 -5.07
N LEU A 159 23.01 -3.58 -3.83
CA LEU A 159 21.67 -3.95 -3.38
C LEU A 159 21.44 -3.44 -1.97
N THR A 160 20.40 -2.63 -1.77
CA THR A 160 19.90 -2.25 -0.43
C THR A 160 18.50 -2.82 -0.25
N LEU A 161 18.26 -3.48 0.87
CA LEU A 161 16.97 -4.05 1.26
C LEU A 161 16.44 -3.31 2.50
N LEU A 162 15.35 -2.57 2.35
CA LEU A 162 14.66 -1.91 3.46
C LEU A 162 13.38 -2.68 3.79
N ASP A 163 13.39 -3.41 4.89
CA ASP A 163 12.22 -4.11 5.40
C ASP A 163 11.40 -3.20 6.32
N GLY A 164 10.07 -3.30 6.26
CA GLY A 164 9.18 -2.31 6.85
C GLY A 164 7.70 -2.60 6.63
N HIS A 165 6.83 -1.62 6.86
CA HIS A 165 5.39 -1.80 6.89
C HIS A 165 4.71 -1.44 5.55
N ASP A 166 3.52 -1.98 5.33
CA ASP A 166 2.62 -1.60 4.23
C ASP A 166 2.43 -0.08 4.15
N ALA A 167 2.23 0.56 5.31
CA ALA A 167 2.15 2.00 5.51
C ALA A 167 3.34 2.78 4.94
N ASN A 168 4.55 2.20 4.90
CA ASN A 168 5.71 2.84 4.28
C ASN A 168 5.60 2.85 2.76
N LEU A 169 5.18 1.73 2.16
CA LEU A 169 5.01 1.62 0.70
C LEU A 169 3.83 2.49 0.25
N TYR A 170 2.68 2.43 0.94
CA TYR A 170 1.55 3.34 0.73
C TYR A 170 2.00 4.82 0.81
N SER A 171 2.71 5.23 1.86
CA SER A 171 3.14 6.61 2.04
C SER A 171 4.10 7.08 0.95
N VAL A 172 5.06 6.24 0.52
CA VAL A 172 6.00 6.56 -0.57
C VAL A 172 5.27 6.66 -1.91
N LEU A 173 4.39 5.71 -2.24
CA LEU A 173 3.61 5.75 -3.49
C LEU A 173 2.71 6.99 -3.54
N ALA A 174 2.00 7.29 -2.47
CA ALA A 174 1.22 8.52 -2.31
C ALA A 174 2.06 9.78 -2.52
N ALA A 175 3.27 9.83 -1.93
CA ALA A 175 4.18 10.97 -2.05
C ALA A 175 4.65 11.25 -3.48
N LEU A 176 4.79 10.18 -4.27
CA LEU A 176 5.13 10.19 -5.70
C LEU A 176 3.93 10.51 -6.60
N GLY A 177 2.73 10.71 -6.04
CA GLY A 177 1.51 10.97 -6.80
C GLY A 177 0.82 9.72 -7.35
N VAL A 178 1.28 8.52 -6.98
CA VAL A 178 0.63 7.27 -7.37
C VAL A 178 -0.70 7.17 -6.63
N LYS A 179 -1.79 7.12 -7.40
CA LYS A 179 -3.14 6.90 -6.90
C LYS A 179 -3.46 5.41 -6.84
N GLU A 180 -4.61 5.07 -6.27
CA GLU A 180 -5.11 3.70 -6.12
C GLU A 180 -4.91 2.84 -7.38
N PHE A 181 -4.39 1.64 -7.18
CA PHE A 181 -4.08 0.68 -8.22
C PHE A 181 -4.48 -0.73 -7.77
N TRP A 182 -4.64 -1.61 -8.76
CA TRP A 182 -5.10 -2.98 -8.57
C TRP A 182 -4.02 -3.96 -9.03
N LEU A 183 -3.78 -4.97 -8.20
CA LEU A 183 -2.80 -6.01 -8.43
C LEU A 183 -3.50 -7.29 -8.89
N PRO A 184 -3.28 -7.76 -10.14
CA PRO A 184 -3.81 -9.04 -10.60
C PRO A 184 -3.50 -10.21 -9.65
N GLU A 185 -4.48 -11.10 -9.47
CA GLU A 185 -4.36 -12.30 -8.60
C GLU A 185 -4.06 -11.96 -7.12
N GLN A 186 -4.49 -10.78 -6.67
CA GLN A 186 -4.24 -10.24 -5.33
C GLN A 186 -5.40 -9.35 -4.83
N TYR A 187 -5.76 -9.49 -3.55
CA TYR A 187 -6.84 -8.75 -2.90
C TYR A 187 -6.36 -7.45 -2.21
N GLU A 188 -5.11 -7.38 -1.75
CA GLU A 188 -4.53 -6.20 -1.12
C GLU A 188 -3.87 -5.27 -2.16
N SER A 189 -3.97 -3.94 -1.99
CA SER A 189 -3.22 -2.99 -2.82
C SER A 189 -1.72 -2.97 -2.48
N ILE A 190 -1.37 -3.21 -1.21
CA ILE A 190 0.00 -3.45 -0.74
C ILE A 190 -0.03 -4.78 0.04
N PRO A 191 0.25 -5.91 -0.61
CA PRO A 191 0.06 -7.23 -0.02
C PRO A 191 1.20 -7.63 0.92
N ILE A 192 0.94 -8.65 1.75
CA ILE A 192 2.04 -9.49 2.25
C ILE A 192 2.92 -9.87 1.06
N ALA A 193 4.24 -9.73 1.24
CA ALA A 193 5.22 -10.05 0.23
C ALA A 193 5.28 -9.12 -1.01
N GLY A 194 4.76 -7.88 -0.94
CA GLY A 194 4.93 -6.84 -1.97
C GLY A 194 6.19 -5.97 -1.82
N LYS A 195 7.06 -5.92 -2.84
CA LYS A 195 8.22 -5.01 -2.96
C LYS A 195 7.86 -3.73 -3.72
N LEU A 196 8.57 -2.64 -3.42
CA LEU A 196 8.77 -1.52 -4.33
C LEU A 196 10.25 -1.46 -4.74
N VAL A 197 10.56 -1.71 -6.02
CA VAL A 197 11.93 -1.91 -6.52
C VAL A 197 12.37 -0.74 -7.39
N PHE A 198 13.26 0.09 -6.86
CA PHE A 198 13.88 1.21 -7.55
C PHE A 198 15.22 0.76 -8.19
N GLN A 199 15.36 0.99 -9.49
CA GLN A 199 16.51 0.56 -10.30
C GLN A 199 17.19 1.78 -10.94
N LYS A 200 18.47 2.05 -10.61
CA LYS A 200 19.30 3.09 -11.25
C LYS A 200 20.05 2.48 -12.43
N LEU A 201 19.42 2.45 -13.60
CA LEU A 201 19.98 1.83 -14.81
C LEU A 201 20.88 2.82 -15.57
N TYR A 202 21.96 2.35 -16.20
CA TYR A 202 22.76 3.18 -17.12
C TYR A 202 22.40 2.85 -18.57
N ASP A 203 21.85 3.82 -19.28
CA ASP A 203 21.58 3.77 -20.71
C ASP A 203 22.89 4.04 -21.46
N ARG A 204 23.44 2.99 -22.08
CA ARG A 204 24.72 3.06 -22.82
C ARG A 204 24.61 3.73 -24.20
N ILE A 205 23.40 3.87 -24.74
CA ILE A 205 23.14 4.55 -26.02
C ILE A 205 23.09 6.06 -25.77
N GLU A 206 22.22 6.47 -24.86
CA GLU A 206 21.99 7.89 -24.49
C GLU A 206 22.98 8.39 -23.43
N LYS A 207 23.88 7.52 -22.96
CA LYS A 207 24.97 7.77 -21.99
C LYS A 207 24.54 8.43 -20.68
N ARG A 208 23.37 8.05 -20.16
CA ARG A 208 22.68 8.67 -19.03
C ARG A 208 22.14 7.64 -18.04
N TYR A 209 21.92 8.05 -16.80
CA TYR A 209 21.18 7.21 -15.85
C TYR A 209 19.66 7.37 -16.02
N LEU A 210 18.94 6.28 -15.84
CA LEU A 210 17.48 6.17 -15.85
C LEU A 210 17.02 5.61 -14.50
N LEU A 211 15.90 6.11 -13.97
CA LEU A 211 15.24 5.52 -12.82
C LEU A 211 14.04 4.68 -13.27
N LYS A 212 14.02 3.40 -12.93
CA LYS A 212 12.91 2.46 -13.18
C LYS A 212 12.28 2.01 -11.87
N LEU A 213 10.95 1.83 -11.86
CA LEU A 213 10.18 1.45 -10.68
C LEU A 213 9.26 0.26 -10.99
N ASP A 214 9.43 -0.82 -10.25
CA ASP A 214 8.53 -1.97 -10.28
C ASP A 214 7.84 -2.17 -8.92
N PHE A 215 6.59 -2.64 -8.90
CA PHE A 215 5.93 -3.15 -7.69
C PHE A 215 5.68 -4.66 -7.79
N VAL A 216 6.06 -5.42 -6.77
CA VAL A 216 6.61 -6.77 -7.01
C VAL A 216 6.15 -7.76 -5.94
N TYR A 217 5.11 -8.55 -6.21
CA TYR A 217 4.30 -9.21 -5.16
C TYR A 217 3.91 -10.65 -5.47
N LEU A 218 3.68 -11.45 -4.43
CA LEU A 218 3.14 -12.83 -4.55
C LEU A 218 1.63 -12.81 -4.79
N THR A 219 1.13 -13.76 -5.59
CA THR A 219 -0.32 -13.96 -5.73
C THR A 219 -0.92 -14.59 -4.48
N VAL A 220 -2.23 -14.43 -4.30
CA VAL A 220 -3.01 -15.04 -3.20
C VAL A 220 -2.74 -16.55 -3.09
N ASP A 221 -2.79 -17.26 -4.22
CA ASP A 221 -2.46 -18.69 -4.29
C ASP A 221 -1.01 -18.99 -3.93
N GLN A 222 -0.05 -18.16 -4.37
CA GLN A 222 1.36 -18.39 -4.08
C GLN A 222 1.68 -18.23 -2.59
N ILE A 223 1.01 -17.30 -1.90
CA ILE A 223 1.09 -17.13 -0.46
C ILE A 223 0.48 -18.36 0.23
N ARG A 224 -0.82 -18.61 0.03
CA ARG A 224 -1.57 -19.67 0.76
C ARG A 224 -1.04 -21.08 0.52
N SER A 225 -0.46 -21.37 -0.66
CA SER A 225 0.12 -22.68 -0.97
C SER A 225 1.58 -22.85 -0.52
N GLY A 226 2.23 -21.81 0.02
CA GLY A 226 3.68 -21.83 0.30
C GLY A 226 4.53 -22.09 -0.95
N SER A 227 4.06 -21.64 -2.11
CA SER A 227 4.58 -22.04 -3.41
C SER A 227 6.05 -21.66 -3.62
N LYS A 228 6.88 -22.62 -4.01
CA LYS A 228 8.29 -22.36 -4.32
C LYS A 228 8.42 -21.41 -5.52
N ILE A 229 8.94 -20.21 -5.23
CA ILE A 229 9.25 -19.19 -6.24
C ILE A 229 10.48 -19.58 -7.07
N SER A 230 10.40 -19.38 -8.39
CA SER A 230 11.45 -19.70 -9.36
C SER A 230 11.22 -18.98 -10.69
N THR A 231 12.11 -19.18 -11.68
CA THR A 231 11.88 -18.69 -13.06
C THR A 231 10.70 -19.39 -13.77
N LYS A 232 10.27 -20.58 -13.32
CA LYS A 232 9.11 -21.30 -13.86
C LYS A 232 7.81 -20.99 -13.11
N ASN A 233 7.91 -20.64 -11.83
CA ASN A 233 6.84 -20.11 -11.01
C ASN A 233 7.23 -18.73 -10.49
N PRO A 234 7.25 -17.70 -11.36
CA PRO A 234 7.48 -16.34 -10.92
C PRO A 234 6.18 -15.75 -10.32
N PRO A 235 6.27 -14.81 -9.38
CA PRO A 235 5.13 -14.05 -8.86
C PRO A 235 4.63 -12.96 -9.85
N ARG A 236 4.00 -11.83 -9.46
CA ARG A 236 3.55 -10.72 -10.37
C ARG A 236 4.21 -9.31 -10.12
N GLN A 237 4.79 -8.68 -11.17
CA GLN A 237 5.64 -7.45 -11.11
C GLN A 237 4.99 -6.24 -11.80
N PHE A 238 4.01 -5.63 -11.16
CA PHE A 238 3.35 -4.42 -11.66
C PHE A 238 4.36 -3.30 -11.99
N TRP A 239 4.00 -2.40 -12.90
CA TRP A 239 4.87 -1.33 -13.42
C TRP A 239 6.19 -1.72 -14.12
N ARG A 240 6.39 -3.01 -14.48
CA ARG A 240 7.60 -3.58 -15.12
C ARG A 240 8.34 -2.76 -16.19
N HIS A 241 7.66 -1.85 -16.88
CA HIS A 241 8.19 -1.04 -17.98
C HIS A 241 8.18 0.48 -17.71
N THR A 242 7.89 0.90 -16.48
CA THR A 242 7.83 2.31 -16.07
C THR A 242 9.25 2.85 -15.82
N VAL A 243 9.85 3.43 -16.86
CA VAL A 243 11.00 4.34 -16.73
C VAL A 243 10.47 5.72 -16.37
N MET A 244 10.85 6.24 -15.21
CA MET A 244 10.23 7.42 -14.59
C MET A 244 10.85 8.74 -15.05
N ALA A 245 12.17 8.79 -15.22
CA ALA A 245 12.89 9.96 -15.73
C ALA A 245 14.33 9.58 -16.15
N PRO A 246 14.95 10.35 -17.07
CA PRO A 246 16.40 10.49 -17.07
C PRO A 246 16.84 11.25 -15.80
N LEU A 247 17.87 10.77 -15.12
CA LEU A 247 18.50 11.50 -14.00
C LEU A 247 19.45 12.55 -14.60
N PRO A 248 19.22 13.87 -14.37
CA PRO A 248 20.07 14.89 -14.98
C PRO A 248 21.51 14.89 -14.38
N PRO A 249 22.52 15.36 -15.15
CA PRO A 249 23.92 15.33 -14.70
C PRO A 249 24.14 16.14 -13.43
N GLY A 250 24.71 15.52 -12.40
CA GLY A 250 25.01 16.19 -11.12
C GLY A 250 23.78 16.54 -10.26
N SER A 251 22.57 16.15 -10.66
CA SER A 251 21.36 16.34 -9.85
C SER A 251 20.88 15.01 -9.27
N GLY A 252 20.63 15.02 -7.97
CA GLY A 252 20.19 13.84 -7.23
C GLY A 252 18.73 13.45 -7.43
N VAL A 253 18.35 12.30 -6.87
CA VAL A 253 17.02 11.71 -7.06
C VAL A 253 15.91 12.56 -6.45
N GLY A 254 16.21 13.45 -5.48
CA GLY A 254 15.25 14.44 -5.00
C GLY A 254 14.62 15.29 -6.11
N LEU A 255 15.37 15.61 -7.17
CA LEU A 255 14.85 16.29 -8.35
C LEU A 255 13.98 15.37 -9.23
N ALA A 256 14.32 14.09 -9.35
CA ALA A 256 13.50 13.10 -10.09
C ALA A 256 12.17 12.78 -9.38
N LEU A 257 12.16 12.67 -8.04
CA LEU A 257 10.94 12.47 -7.25
C LEU A 257 10.08 13.75 -7.23
N ALA A 258 10.69 14.94 -7.26
CA ALA A 258 9.97 16.20 -7.47
C ALA A 258 9.37 16.32 -8.88
N TRP A 259 10.09 15.89 -9.92
CA TRP A 259 9.57 15.82 -11.30
C TRP A 259 8.42 14.82 -11.46
N LEU A 260 8.49 13.66 -10.82
CA LEU A 260 7.37 12.71 -10.73
C LEU A 260 6.14 13.37 -10.09
N GLY A 261 6.35 14.15 -9.04
CA GLY A 261 5.32 14.98 -8.41
C GLY A 261 4.75 16.12 -9.27
N LEU A 262 5.23 16.30 -10.50
CA LEU A 262 4.76 17.28 -11.49
C LEU A 262 4.23 16.63 -12.78
N TRP A 263 4.68 15.41 -13.12
CA TRP A 263 4.41 14.79 -14.42
C TRP A 263 3.00 14.17 -14.51
N HIS A 264 2.06 14.96 -15.02
CA HIS A 264 0.68 14.54 -15.23
C HIS A 264 0.54 13.55 -16.41
N GLY A 265 0.62 12.26 -16.10
CA GLY A 265 0.00 11.19 -16.91
C GLY A 265 0.95 10.18 -17.56
N VAL A 266 0.90 8.94 -17.07
CA VAL A 266 1.38 7.73 -17.76
C VAL A 266 0.35 6.61 -17.53
N THR A 267 0.01 5.86 -18.59
CA THR A 267 -0.84 4.65 -18.52
C THR A 267 0.01 3.37 -18.45
N VAL A 268 -0.48 2.33 -17.77
CA VAL A 268 0.35 1.23 -17.23
C VAL A 268 0.36 -0.05 -18.09
N GLY A 269 1.54 -0.69 -18.21
CA GLY A 269 1.77 -2.01 -18.83
C GLY A 269 2.11 -3.17 -17.85
N HIS A 270 2.29 -4.40 -18.36
CA HIS A 270 2.10 -5.70 -17.67
C HIS A 270 3.39 -6.46 -17.15
N PRO A 271 3.31 -7.57 -16.33
CA PRO A 271 4.24 -7.80 -15.16
C PRO A 271 4.92 -9.21 -14.84
N VAL A 272 6.23 -9.36 -14.43
CA VAL A 272 6.97 -10.59 -13.84
C VAL A 272 8.38 -10.39 -13.06
N THR A 273 8.83 -10.98 -11.88
CA THR A 273 8.66 -10.63 -10.37
C THR A 273 9.60 -11.31 -9.28
N ILE A 274 9.72 -10.78 -8.00
CA ILE A 274 9.91 -11.45 -6.63
C ILE A 274 9.66 -10.58 -5.31
N ALA A 275 8.78 -11.02 -4.37
CA ALA A 275 8.74 -10.89 -2.85
C ALA A 275 8.88 -9.48 -2.11
N PRO A 276 8.81 -9.28 -0.75
CA PRO A 276 8.65 -7.95 -0.07
C PRO A 276 9.91 -7.11 0.21
N ALA A 277 9.74 -5.78 0.46
CA ALA A 277 10.69 -4.72 0.89
C ALA A 277 10.67 -3.44 0.01
N MET A 278 11.40 -2.39 0.38
CA MET A 278 11.94 -1.47 -0.62
C MET A 278 13.31 -1.98 -1.08
N VAL A 279 13.50 -2.18 -2.38
CA VAL A 279 14.81 -2.59 -2.93
C VAL A 279 15.37 -1.49 -3.80
N ILE A 280 16.58 -1.07 -3.47
CA ILE A 280 17.45 -0.32 -4.38
C ILE A 280 18.39 -1.32 -5.04
N SER A 281 18.49 -1.29 -6.36
CA SER A 281 19.49 -2.09 -7.10
C SER A 281 20.23 -1.28 -8.16
N PHE A 282 21.55 -1.45 -8.19
CA PHE A 282 22.45 -0.89 -9.20
C PHE A 282 22.96 -2.04 -10.09
N PRO A 283 22.85 -1.94 -11.43
CA PRO A 283 23.24 -3.01 -12.34
C PRO A 283 24.77 -3.12 -12.44
N GLU A 284 25.24 -4.24 -13.00
CA GLU A 284 26.63 -4.39 -13.43
C GLU A 284 26.82 -3.88 -14.86
N ASP A 285 28.04 -3.45 -15.18
CA ASP A 285 28.44 -3.15 -16.55
C ASP A 285 28.52 -4.43 -17.40
N GLN A 286 27.55 -4.60 -18.31
CA GLN A 286 27.58 -5.57 -19.42
C GLN A 286 27.40 -4.86 -20.75
#